data_AF-A0A257X8P5-F1
#
_entry.id   AF-A0A257X8P5-F1
#
_cell.length_a   1.000
_cell.length_b   1.000
_cell.length_c   1.000
_cell.angle_alpha   90.00
_cell.angle_beta   90.00
_cell.angle_gamma   90.00
#
_symmetry.space_group_name_H-M   'P 1'
#
loop_
_entity.id
_entity.type
_entity.pdbx_description
1 polymer ?
#
loop_
_entity_poly.entity_id
_entity_poly.type
_entity_poly.pdbx_seq_one_letter_code
_entity_poly.pdbx_strand_id
1 'polypeptide(L)'
;MKRKLQAAIILLVFGVLKLPLEQRVTHDLRKMHLVDEPLQLGVGENMGQMGLAATLGGLRGLAASIFQLRAHVAFTNVNWAQVDSYYKLVSRLQPRNARYWEEASWHMAYNAASYYLYNEELKPGLRGQLYHDHVKRGIDILNEGLKFLPDNPRLWQKLGDVHWNRSKDFKASGDAYWNSFQHGGLNFTERFAGFAYAQANDPASWQKGYAILKRLYDQKKATPGLIEFLKMLEHNLHIPAAQRIPDAGPVRNTPDPQAGPQR
;
A
#
# COMPACT_ATOMS: atom_id res chain seq x y z
N MET A 1 -25.40 4.19 -47.29
CA MET A 1 -25.70 3.35 -46.11
C MET A 1 -25.21 1.90 -46.25
N LYS A 2 -25.46 1.19 -47.36
CA LYS A 2 -25.03 -0.22 -47.57
C LYS A 2 -23.53 -0.51 -47.36
N ARG A 3 -22.63 0.35 -47.86
CA ARG A 3 -21.17 0.16 -47.71
C ARG A 3 -20.67 0.26 -46.26
N LYS A 4 -21.27 1.16 -45.45
CA LYS A 4 -20.92 1.29 -44.02
C LYS A 4 -21.35 0.07 -43.23
N LEU A 5 -22.53 -0.48 -43.56
CA LEU A 5 -23.04 -1.71 -42.95
C LEU A 5 -22.16 -2.93 -43.33
N GLN A 6 -21.76 -3.04 -44.60
CA GLN A 6 -20.84 -4.10 -45.04
C GLN A 6 -19.49 -4.01 -44.34
N ALA A 7 -18.91 -2.81 -44.20
CA ALA A 7 -17.66 -2.62 -43.46
C ALA A 7 -17.81 -3.02 -41.98
N ALA A 8 -18.93 -2.65 -41.33
CA ALA A 8 -19.21 -3.06 -39.95
C ALA A 8 -19.34 -4.58 -39.81
N ILE A 9 -20.03 -5.25 -40.75
CA ILE A 9 -20.16 -6.71 -40.77
C ILE A 9 -18.80 -7.38 -40.98
N ILE A 10 -17.97 -6.88 -41.90
CA ILE A 10 -16.62 -7.41 -42.13
C ILE A 10 -15.76 -7.30 -40.86
N LEU A 11 -15.80 -6.15 -40.17
CA LEU A 11 -15.07 -5.95 -38.92
C LEU A 11 -15.57 -6.91 -37.81
N LEU A 12 -16.89 -7.12 -37.72
CA LEU A 12 -17.48 -8.06 -36.76
C LEU A 12 -17.05 -9.51 -37.05
N VAL A 13 -17.18 -9.95 -38.30
CA VAL A 13 -16.80 -11.31 -38.72
C VAL A 13 -15.30 -11.53 -38.50
N PHE A 14 -14.46 -10.58 -38.89
CA PHE A 14 -13.03 -10.66 -38.66
C PHE A 14 -12.70 -10.72 -37.16
N GLY A 15 -13.35 -9.90 -36.33
CA GLY A 15 -13.20 -9.93 -34.88
C GLY A 15 -13.57 -11.29 -34.27
N VAL A 16 -14.72 -11.85 -34.67
CA VAL A 16 -15.19 -13.17 -34.19
C VAL A 16 -14.24 -14.30 -34.63
N LEU A 17 -13.75 -14.26 -35.86
CA LEU A 17 -12.81 -15.27 -36.37
C LEU A 17 -11.43 -15.19 -35.72
N LYS A 18 -10.97 -13.99 -35.37
CA LYS A 18 -9.66 -13.77 -34.75
C LYS A 18 -9.66 -14.11 -33.25
N LEU A 19 -10.80 -13.97 -32.58
CA LEU A 19 -10.93 -14.13 -31.13
C LEU A 19 -10.34 -15.44 -30.56
N PRO A 20 -10.60 -16.63 -31.14
CA PRO A 20 -10.07 -17.89 -30.61
C PRO A 20 -8.55 -17.98 -30.71
N LEU A 21 -7.95 -17.38 -31.76
CA LEU A 21 -6.51 -17.33 -31.93
C LEU A 21 -5.89 -16.40 -30.88
N GLU A 22 -6.46 -15.21 -30.68
CA GLU A 22 -6.01 -14.28 -29.63
C GLU A 22 -6.11 -14.89 -28.24
N GLN A 23 -7.20 -15.62 -27.95
CA GLN A 23 -7.38 -16.30 -26.67
C GLN A 23 -6.32 -17.38 -26.43
N ARG A 24 -6.01 -18.21 -27.44
CA ARG A 24 -4.93 -19.22 -27.33
C ARG A 24 -3.58 -18.57 -27.11
N VAL A 25 -3.21 -17.61 -27.95
CA VAL A 25 -1.92 -16.91 -27.85
C VAL A 25 -1.79 -16.22 -26.49
N THR A 26 -2.84 -15.54 -26.03
CA THR A 26 -2.83 -14.85 -24.73
C THR A 26 -2.71 -15.85 -23.58
N HIS A 27 -3.42 -16.96 -23.65
CA HIS A 27 -3.33 -18.02 -22.64
C HIS A 27 -1.93 -18.64 -22.59
N ASP A 28 -1.30 -18.90 -23.73
CA ASP A 28 0.05 -19.45 -23.80
C ASP A 28 1.08 -18.45 -23.27
N LEU A 29 0.95 -17.17 -23.63
CA LEU A 29 1.79 -16.09 -23.10
C LEU A 29 1.65 -15.94 -21.57
N ARG A 30 0.44 -16.13 -21.02
CA ARG A 30 0.22 -16.12 -19.56
C ARG A 30 0.85 -17.32 -18.87
N LYS A 31 0.71 -18.51 -19.45
CA LYS A 31 1.40 -19.72 -18.96
C LYS A 31 2.92 -19.56 -18.95
N MET A 32 3.46 -18.82 -19.90
CA MET A 32 4.87 -18.46 -19.98
C MET A 32 5.26 -17.25 -19.11
N HIS A 33 4.31 -16.68 -18.36
CA HIS A 33 4.49 -15.45 -17.57
C HIS A 33 5.02 -14.24 -18.37
N LEU A 34 4.72 -14.20 -19.67
CA LEU A 34 5.08 -13.10 -20.58
C LEU A 34 4.00 -12.01 -20.64
N VAL A 35 2.77 -12.35 -20.24
CA VAL A 35 1.63 -11.41 -20.16
C VAL A 35 0.92 -11.61 -18.82
N ASP A 36 0.53 -10.51 -18.20
CA ASP A 36 -0.20 -10.53 -16.93
C ASP A 36 -1.59 -11.17 -17.06
N GLU A 37 -2.05 -11.79 -15.96
CA GLU A 37 -3.44 -12.21 -15.82
C GLU A 37 -4.39 -10.99 -15.87
N PRO A 38 -5.69 -11.17 -16.20
CA PRO A 38 -6.68 -10.12 -16.04
C PRO A 38 -6.78 -9.69 -14.58
N LEU A 39 -6.99 -8.39 -14.36
CA LEU A 39 -7.32 -7.89 -13.01
C LEU A 39 -8.75 -8.32 -12.66
N GLN A 40 -8.95 -8.92 -11.49
CA GLN A 40 -10.29 -9.29 -11.00
C GLN A 40 -10.99 -8.04 -10.44
N LEU A 41 -11.46 -7.16 -11.33
CA LEU A 41 -12.11 -5.90 -10.94
C LEU A 41 -13.62 -5.95 -11.13
N GLY A 42 -14.32 -4.96 -10.55
CA GLY A 42 -15.72 -4.71 -10.86
C GLY A 42 -15.93 -4.30 -12.33
N VAL A 43 -17.17 -4.43 -12.84
CA VAL A 43 -17.51 -4.16 -14.25
C VAL A 43 -17.10 -2.76 -14.70
N GLY A 44 -17.33 -1.72 -13.88
CA GLY A 44 -16.98 -0.33 -14.23
C GLY A 44 -15.47 -0.09 -14.32
N GLU A 45 -14.69 -0.66 -13.39
CA GLU A 45 -13.24 -0.55 -13.38
C GLU A 45 -12.61 -1.33 -14.55
N ASN A 46 -13.15 -2.51 -14.86
CA ASN A 46 -12.79 -3.29 -16.05
C ASN A 46 -13.03 -2.50 -17.34
N MET A 47 -14.19 -1.83 -17.47
CA MET A 47 -14.49 -1.01 -18.66
C MET A 47 -13.51 0.17 -18.81
N GLY A 48 -13.14 0.85 -17.73
CA GLY A 48 -12.13 1.91 -17.76
C GLY A 48 -10.77 1.39 -18.22
N GLN A 49 -10.34 0.25 -17.68
CA GLN A 49 -9.09 -0.40 -18.10
C GLN A 49 -9.14 -0.92 -19.55
N MET A 50 -10.30 -1.39 -20.03
CA MET A 50 -10.52 -1.78 -21.44
C MET A 50 -10.58 -0.57 -22.40
N GLY A 51 -10.97 0.62 -21.92
CA GLY A 51 -10.87 1.85 -22.70
C GLY A 51 -9.42 2.29 -22.87
N LEU A 52 -8.65 2.30 -21.79
CA LEU A 52 -7.20 2.61 -21.81
C LEU A 52 -6.44 1.54 -22.62
N ALA A 53 -6.71 0.27 -22.33
CA ALA A 53 -7.00 -0.79 -23.29
C ALA A 53 -6.71 -0.49 -24.77
N ALA A 54 -7.85 -0.23 -25.43
CA ALA A 54 -8.01 0.00 -26.84
C ALA A 54 -7.33 1.28 -27.34
N THR A 55 -7.26 2.33 -26.52
CA THR A 55 -6.79 3.65 -26.97
C THR A 55 -5.27 3.77 -27.00
N LEU A 56 -4.59 3.25 -25.98
CA LEU A 56 -3.15 3.45 -25.79
C LEU A 56 -2.31 2.20 -26.04
N GLY A 57 -2.91 1.00 -26.04
CA GLY A 57 -2.20 -0.25 -26.26
C GLY A 57 -0.92 -0.36 -25.43
N GLY A 58 0.22 -0.57 -26.08
CA GLY A 58 1.56 -0.64 -25.46
C GLY A 58 2.16 0.70 -25.02
N LEU A 59 1.57 1.85 -25.41
CA LEU A 59 2.10 3.18 -25.07
C LEU A 59 1.70 3.66 -23.67
N ARG A 60 0.93 2.88 -22.91
CA ARG A 60 0.49 3.27 -21.55
C ARG A 60 1.63 3.53 -20.60
N GLY A 61 2.71 2.74 -20.68
CA GLY A 61 3.90 2.94 -19.85
C GLY A 61 4.53 4.30 -20.11
N LEU A 62 4.75 4.65 -21.38
CA LEU A 62 5.29 5.96 -21.77
C LEU A 62 4.38 7.11 -21.33
N ALA A 63 3.07 6.99 -21.56
CA ALA A 63 2.11 8.00 -21.11
C ALA A 63 2.15 8.19 -19.59
N ALA A 64 2.23 7.09 -18.82
CA ALA A 64 2.38 7.14 -17.37
C ALA A 64 3.68 7.86 -16.97
N SER A 65 4.81 7.58 -17.62
CA SER A 65 6.07 8.29 -17.36
C SER A 65 5.98 9.80 -17.64
N ILE A 66 5.31 10.20 -18.73
CA ILE A 66 5.10 11.62 -19.04
C ILE A 66 4.24 12.30 -17.96
N PHE A 67 3.14 11.66 -17.54
CA PHE A 67 2.31 12.20 -16.46
C PHE A 67 3.03 12.23 -15.12
N GLN A 68 3.89 11.24 -14.83
CA GLN A 68 4.72 11.26 -13.63
C GLN A 68 5.70 12.43 -13.64
N LEU A 69 6.35 12.73 -14.78
CA LEU A 69 7.21 13.91 -14.92
C LEU A 69 6.41 15.21 -14.72
N ARG A 70 5.19 15.30 -15.26
CA ARG A 70 4.30 16.44 -15.02
C ARG A 70 3.87 16.55 -13.56
N ALA A 71 3.64 15.43 -12.88
CA ALA A 71 3.38 15.40 -11.44
C ALA A 71 4.57 15.94 -10.65
N HIS A 72 5.79 15.60 -11.07
CA HIS A 72 7.00 16.15 -10.46
C HIS A 72 7.10 17.68 -10.62
N VAL A 73 6.83 18.22 -11.82
CA VAL A 73 6.79 19.67 -12.05
C VAL A 73 5.68 20.34 -11.22
N ALA A 74 4.50 19.73 -11.13
CA ALA A 74 3.42 20.24 -10.27
C ALA A 74 3.82 20.25 -8.79
N PHE A 75 4.55 19.22 -8.35
CA PHE A 75 5.08 19.11 -6.99
C PHE A 75 6.09 20.21 -6.69
N THR A 76 7.04 20.50 -7.59
CA THR A 76 8.00 21.61 -7.39
C THR A 76 7.31 22.97 -7.35
N ASN A 77 6.16 23.10 -8.03
CA ASN A 77 5.33 24.32 -8.00
C ASN A 77 4.31 24.32 -6.86
N VAL A 78 4.35 23.33 -5.94
CA VAL A 78 3.44 23.21 -4.79
C VAL A 78 1.96 23.14 -5.21
N ASN A 79 1.68 22.67 -6.42
CA ASN A 79 0.32 22.52 -6.94
C ASN A 79 -0.22 21.12 -6.60
N TRP A 80 -0.63 20.93 -5.35
CA TRP A 80 -1.09 19.63 -4.83
C TRP A 80 -2.29 19.05 -5.58
N ALA A 81 -3.22 19.88 -6.04
CA ALA A 81 -4.37 19.45 -6.83
C ALA A 81 -3.94 18.83 -8.17
N GLN A 82 -2.94 19.44 -8.81
CA GLN A 82 -2.39 18.94 -10.07
C GLN A 82 -1.50 17.70 -9.85
N VAL A 83 -0.76 17.63 -8.73
CA VAL A 83 -0.05 16.40 -8.33
C VAL A 83 -1.01 15.23 -8.20
N ASP A 84 -2.10 15.37 -7.44
CA ASP A 84 -3.10 14.30 -7.27
C ASP A 84 -3.74 13.91 -8.60
N SER A 85 -4.11 14.91 -9.42
CA SER A 85 -4.72 14.68 -10.73
C SER A 85 -3.82 13.87 -11.67
N TYR A 86 -2.52 14.21 -11.74
CA TYR A 86 -1.58 13.46 -12.56
C TYR A 86 -1.32 12.06 -12.01
N TYR A 87 -1.11 11.90 -10.70
CA TYR A 87 -0.90 10.57 -10.12
C TYR A 87 -2.13 9.66 -10.24
N LYS A 88 -3.35 10.22 -10.25
CA LYS A 88 -4.57 9.46 -10.57
C LYS A 88 -4.54 8.93 -12.00
N LEU A 89 -4.00 9.68 -12.97
CA LEU A 89 -3.79 9.19 -14.34
C LEU A 89 -2.69 8.13 -14.39
N VAL A 90 -1.53 8.40 -13.78
CA VAL A 90 -0.38 7.48 -13.73
C VAL A 90 -0.80 6.11 -13.19
N SER A 91 -1.46 6.10 -12.03
CA SER A 91 -1.88 4.87 -11.35
C SER A 91 -2.94 4.11 -12.14
N ARG A 92 -3.82 4.79 -12.87
CA ARG A 92 -4.80 4.13 -13.75
C ARG A 92 -4.21 3.62 -15.06
N LEU A 93 -3.17 4.26 -15.57
CA LEU A 93 -2.45 3.83 -16.77
C LEU A 93 -1.59 2.59 -16.50
N GLN A 94 -1.05 2.47 -15.29
CA GLN A 94 -0.16 1.39 -14.86
C GLN A 94 -0.58 0.84 -13.48
N PRO A 95 -1.79 0.27 -13.34
CA PRO A 95 -2.35 -0.11 -12.04
C PRO A 95 -1.59 -1.25 -11.34
N ARG A 96 -0.83 -2.04 -12.11
CA ARG A 96 0.01 -3.12 -11.59
C ARG A 96 1.33 -2.64 -11.00
N ASN A 97 1.69 -1.37 -11.19
CA ASN A 97 2.91 -0.81 -10.62
C ASN A 97 2.63 -0.20 -9.24
N ALA A 98 2.88 -0.99 -8.18
CA ALA A 98 2.70 -0.58 -6.80
C ALA A 98 3.41 0.74 -6.44
N ARG A 99 4.55 1.04 -7.08
CA ARG A 99 5.34 2.24 -6.79
C ARG A 99 4.57 3.53 -7.11
N TYR A 100 3.71 3.52 -8.13
CA TYR A 100 2.89 4.70 -8.46
C TYR A 100 1.82 4.98 -7.41
N TRP A 101 1.18 3.93 -6.87
CA TRP A 101 0.24 4.07 -5.76
C TRP A 101 0.94 4.56 -4.49
N GLU A 102 2.12 4.00 -4.18
CA GLU A 102 2.95 4.45 -3.06
C GLU A 102 3.31 5.94 -3.17
N GLU A 103 3.85 6.36 -4.32
CA GLU A 103 4.25 7.75 -4.54
C GLU A 103 3.07 8.72 -4.46
N ALA A 104 1.96 8.37 -5.12
CA ALA A 104 0.73 9.15 -5.10
C ALA A 104 0.23 9.37 -3.66
N SER A 105 0.21 8.29 -2.86
CA SER A 105 -0.16 8.37 -1.45
C SER A 105 0.83 9.21 -0.64
N TRP A 106 2.13 9.03 -0.86
CA TRP A 106 3.17 9.80 -0.16
C TRP A 106 3.01 11.31 -0.39
N HIS A 107 2.80 11.72 -1.64
CA HIS A 107 2.58 13.13 -1.97
C HIS A 107 1.36 13.71 -1.25
N MET A 108 0.29 12.94 -1.08
CA MET A 108 -0.92 13.43 -0.41
C MET A 108 -0.78 13.36 1.12
N ALA A 109 -0.56 12.17 1.68
CA ALA A 109 -0.59 11.97 3.13
C ALA A 109 0.58 12.61 3.88
N TYR A 110 1.72 12.83 3.23
CA TYR A 110 2.91 13.44 3.84
C TYR A 110 3.16 14.84 3.30
N ASN A 111 3.41 14.99 2.00
CA ASN A 111 3.89 16.27 1.47
C ASN A 111 2.80 17.36 1.51
N ALA A 112 1.66 17.13 0.86
CA ALA A 112 0.54 18.07 0.85
C ALA A 112 -0.03 18.31 2.25
N ALA A 113 -0.29 17.22 2.99
CA ALA A 113 -0.82 17.32 4.35
C ALA A 113 0.10 18.14 5.26
N SER A 114 1.42 17.92 5.24
CA SER A 114 2.35 18.69 6.07
C SER A 114 2.47 20.14 5.59
N TYR A 115 2.47 20.38 4.29
CA TYR A 115 2.45 21.73 3.73
C TYR A 115 1.29 22.55 4.30
N TYR A 116 0.06 22.00 4.28
CA TYR A 116 -1.10 22.72 4.82
C TYR A 116 -1.11 22.83 6.34
N LEU A 117 -0.62 21.81 7.06
CA LEU A 117 -0.51 21.85 8.52
C LEU A 117 0.36 23.01 9.01
N TYR A 118 1.47 23.26 8.32
CA TYR A 118 2.48 24.26 8.69
C TYR A 118 2.35 25.59 7.95
N ASN A 119 1.35 25.76 7.08
CA ASN A 119 1.15 27.03 6.37
C ASN A 119 0.56 28.09 7.32
N GLU A 120 1.38 29.05 7.74
CA GLU A 120 0.99 30.08 8.70
C GLU A 120 0.01 31.13 8.16
N GLU A 121 -0.12 31.25 6.83
CA GLU A 121 -1.06 32.18 6.18
C GLU A 121 -2.52 31.70 6.33
N LEU A 122 -2.72 30.40 6.56
CA LEU A 122 -4.05 29.82 6.75
C LEU A 122 -4.51 29.93 8.20
N LYS A 123 -5.83 30.00 8.41
CA LYS A 123 -6.41 29.93 9.76
C LYS A 123 -6.17 28.55 10.38
N PRO A 124 -5.92 28.43 11.70
CA PRO A 124 -5.61 27.15 12.34
C PRO A 124 -6.63 26.03 12.07
N GLY A 125 -7.93 26.33 12.12
CA GLY A 125 -8.98 25.33 11.82
C GLY A 125 -8.91 24.81 10.37
N LEU A 126 -8.60 25.69 9.42
CA LEU A 126 -8.46 25.30 8.00
C LEU A 126 -7.19 24.46 7.77
N ARG A 127 -6.09 24.75 8.48
CA ARG A 127 -4.86 23.92 8.43
C ARG A 127 -5.16 22.49 8.86
N GLY A 128 -5.84 22.33 9.99
CA GLY A 128 -6.25 21.03 10.52
C GLY A 128 -7.14 20.27 9.54
N GLN A 129 -8.16 20.92 9.00
CA GLN A 129 -9.05 20.32 8.00
C GLN A 129 -8.27 19.83 6.77
N LEU A 130 -7.48 20.70 6.14
CA LEU A 130 -6.73 20.35 4.93
C LEU A 130 -5.69 19.24 5.20
N TYR A 131 -5.04 19.27 6.36
CA TYR A 131 -4.18 18.17 6.81
C TYR A 131 -4.95 16.84 6.81
N HIS A 132 -6.11 16.80 7.46
CA HIS A 132 -6.92 15.59 7.55
C HIS A 132 -7.44 15.13 6.18
N ASP A 133 -7.90 16.05 5.34
CA ASP A 133 -8.38 15.75 3.98
C ASP A 133 -7.28 15.10 3.13
N HIS A 134 -6.05 15.63 3.19
CA HIS A 134 -4.93 15.08 2.44
C HIS A 134 -4.39 13.76 3.01
N VAL A 135 -4.40 13.58 4.35
CA VAL A 135 -4.10 12.28 4.97
C VAL A 135 -5.12 11.24 4.52
N LYS A 136 -6.42 11.57 4.57
CA LYS A 136 -7.49 10.69 4.10
C LYS A 136 -7.29 10.37 2.62
N ARG A 137 -6.95 11.36 1.78
CA ARG A 137 -6.71 11.13 0.35
C ARG A 137 -5.59 10.12 0.10
N GLY A 138 -4.48 10.18 0.84
CA GLY A 138 -3.40 9.19 0.72
C GLY A 138 -3.83 7.77 1.13
N ILE A 139 -4.62 7.65 2.20
CA ILE A 139 -5.23 6.37 2.62
C ILE A 139 -6.14 5.83 1.50
N ASP A 140 -7.00 6.68 0.92
CA ASP A 140 -7.89 6.29 -0.17
C ASP A 140 -7.12 5.81 -1.41
N ILE A 141 -5.98 6.44 -1.74
CA ILE A 141 -5.11 6.03 -2.85
C ILE A 141 -4.53 4.63 -2.62
N LEU A 142 -4.02 4.35 -1.41
CA LEU A 142 -3.47 3.03 -1.08
C LEU A 142 -4.56 1.95 -1.13
N ASN A 143 -5.74 2.25 -0.59
CA ASN A 143 -6.89 1.35 -0.66
C ASN A 143 -7.35 1.11 -2.11
N GLU A 144 -7.34 2.13 -2.98
CA GLU A 144 -7.60 1.96 -4.41
C GLU A 144 -6.55 1.04 -5.04
N GLY A 145 -5.26 1.26 -4.77
CA GLY A 145 -4.17 0.40 -5.26
C GLY A 145 -4.29 -1.06 -4.81
N LEU A 146 -4.69 -1.29 -3.56
CA LEU A 146 -4.91 -2.63 -3.00
C LEU A 146 -6.11 -3.35 -3.66
N LYS A 147 -7.04 -2.66 -4.32
CA LYS A 147 -8.06 -3.34 -5.15
C LYS A 147 -7.42 -4.00 -6.38
N PHE A 148 -6.40 -3.38 -6.95
CA PHE A 148 -5.66 -3.92 -8.11
C PHE A 148 -4.57 -4.91 -7.70
N LEU A 149 -4.01 -4.72 -6.52
CA LEU A 149 -2.83 -5.42 -6.00
C LEU A 149 -3.08 -5.88 -4.54
N PRO A 150 -4.08 -6.74 -4.29
CA PRO A 150 -4.54 -7.08 -2.93
C PRO A 150 -3.46 -7.76 -2.10
N ASP A 151 -2.58 -8.53 -2.73
CA ASP A 151 -1.52 -9.26 -2.05
C ASP A 151 -0.19 -8.50 -2.08
N ASN A 152 -0.18 -7.20 -2.40
CA ASN A 152 1.09 -6.47 -2.49
C ASN A 152 1.58 -6.04 -1.09
N PRO A 153 2.68 -6.62 -0.58
CA PRO A 153 3.12 -6.36 0.78
C PRO A 153 3.59 -4.91 0.98
N ARG A 154 4.08 -4.27 -0.08
CA ARG A 154 4.58 -2.89 -0.02
C ARG A 154 3.43 -1.90 0.17
N LEU A 155 2.32 -2.07 -0.54
CA LEU A 155 1.15 -1.20 -0.38
C LEU A 155 0.55 -1.33 1.02
N TRP A 156 0.43 -2.56 1.53
CA TRP A 156 0.02 -2.82 2.91
C TRP A 156 0.94 -2.17 3.93
N GLN A 157 2.26 -2.27 3.75
CA GLN A 157 3.24 -1.61 4.62
C GLN A 157 3.00 -0.09 4.63
N LYS A 158 2.84 0.52 3.44
CA LYS A 158 2.65 1.98 3.32
C LYS A 158 1.33 2.43 3.94
N LEU A 159 0.29 1.60 3.90
CA LEU A 159 -0.97 1.87 4.57
C LEU A 159 -0.78 1.85 6.10
N GLY A 160 -0.03 0.87 6.60
CA GLY A 160 0.40 0.81 8.00
C GLY A 160 1.17 2.05 8.44
N ASP A 161 2.12 2.51 7.61
CA ASP A 161 2.93 3.71 7.85
C ASP A 161 2.04 4.96 7.97
N VAL A 162 1.09 5.16 7.06
CA VAL A 162 0.21 6.34 7.05
C VAL A 162 -0.70 6.34 8.29
N HIS A 163 -1.30 5.20 8.62
CA HIS A 163 -2.16 5.10 9.80
C HIS A 163 -1.38 5.37 11.09
N TRP A 164 -0.17 4.80 11.24
CA TRP A 164 0.67 5.03 12.41
C TRP A 164 1.12 6.49 12.54
N ASN A 165 1.62 7.06 11.45
CA ASN A 165 2.32 8.34 11.51
C ASN A 165 1.36 9.52 11.42
N ARG A 166 0.27 9.39 10.66
CA ARG A 166 -0.55 10.52 10.23
C ARG A 166 -1.95 10.52 10.82
N SER A 167 -2.70 9.42 10.67
CA SER A 167 -4.08 9.34 11.17
C SER A 167 -4.18 8.90 12.63
N LYS A 168 -3.13 8.28 13.18
CA LYS A 168 -3.09 7.68 14.53
C LYS A 168 -4.16 6.61 14.75
N ASP A 169 -4.60 5.97 13.68
CA ASP A 169 -5.47 4.79 13.75
C ASP A 169 -4.58 3.55 13.93
N PHE A 170 -4.23 3.26 15.18
CA PHE A 170 -3.31 2.18 15.49
C PHE A 170 -3.88 0.78 15.20
N LYS A 171 -5.21 0.62 15.26
CA LYS A 171 -5.86 -0.63 14.88
C LYS A 171 -5.72 -0.89 13.38
N ALA A 172 -6.09 0.09 12.55
CA ALA A 172 -5.93 0.00 11.10
C ALA A 172 -4.46 -0.16 10.70
N SER A 173 -3.54 0.52 11.41
CA SER A 173 -2.10 0.35 11.23
C SER A 173 -1.65 -1.09 11.49
N GLY A 174 -2.11 -1.69 12.60
CA GLY A 174 -1.81 -3.07 12.94
C GLY A 174 -2.33 -4.06 11.91
N ASP A 175 -3.58 -3.89 11.47
CA ASP A 175 -4.18 -4.73 10.43
C ASP A 175 -3.40 -4.61 9.11
N ALA A 176 -2.99 -3.41 8.71
CA ALA A 176 -2.22 -3.21 7.48
C ALA A 176 -0.80 -3.81 7.55
N TYR A 177 -0.07 -3.62 8.65
CA TYR A 177 1.24 -4.26 8.82
C TYR A 177 1.16 -5.78 8.90
N TRP A 178 0.11 -6.32 9.53
CA TRP A 178 -0.13 -7.76 9.57
C TRP A 178 -0.36 -8.32 8.17
N ASN A 179 -1.22 -7.68 7.37
CA ASN A 179 -1.41 -8.06 5.96
C ASN A 179 -0.11 -7.98 5.16
N SER A 180 0.69 -6.92 5.36
CA SER A 180 2.02 -6.81 4.72
C SER A 180 2.88 -8.03 5.02
N PHE A 181 2.96 -8.45 6.28
CA PHE A 181 3.72 -9.65 6.67
C PHE A 181 3.17 -10.93 6.04
N GLN A 182 1.85 -11.14 6.08
CA GLN A 182 1.19 -12.33 5.51
C GLN A 182 1.44 -12.48 4.01
N HIS A 183 1.62 -11.36 3.30
CA HIS A 183 1.89 -11.35 1.86
C HIS A 183 3.39 -11.21 1.51
N GLY A 184 4.29 -11.66 2.39
CA GLY A 184 5.73 -11.72 2.12
C GLY A 184 6.48 -10.39 2.29
N GLY A 185 5.91 -9.47 3.07
CA GLY A 185 6.57 -8.24 3.49
C GLY A 185 7.80 -8.48 4.36
N LEU A 186 8.55 -7.40 4.60
CA LEU A 186 9.77 -7.46 5.41
C LEU A 186 9.44 -7.88 6.86
N ASN A 187 10.29 -8.71 7.47
CA ASN A 187 10.08 -9.25 8.82
C ASN A 187 9.76 -8.21 9.92
N PHE A 188 10.15 -6.94 9.73
CA PHE A 188 9.83 -5.90 10.70
C PHE A 188 8.32 -5.56 10.75
N THR A 189 7.57 -5.80 9.66
CA THR A 189 6.14 -5.46 9.59
C THR A 189 5.34 -6.31 10.57
N GLU A 190 5.70 -7.57 10.78
CA GLU A 190 5.10 -8.42 11.84
C GLU A 190 5.22 -7.76 13.22
N ARG A 191 6.41 -7.31 13.59
CA ARG A 191 6.66 -6.65 14.87
C ARG A 191 5.93 -5.31 14.97
N PHE A 192 5.91 -4.53 13.88
CA PHE A 192 5.19 -3.25 13.83
C PHE A 192 3.68 -3.44 13.94
N ALA A 193 3.13 -4.54 13.41
CA ALA A 193 1.74 -4.92 13.64
C ALA A 193 1.48 -5.11 15.15
N GLY A 194 2.37 -5.86 15.82
CA GLY A 194 2.32 -6.05 17.27
C GLY A 194 2.36 -4.73 18.06
N PHE A 195 3.25 -3.81 17.69
CA PHE A 195 3.33 -2.48 18.33
C PHE A 195 2.09 -1.63 18.08
N ALA A 196 1.53 -1.70 16.88
CA ALA A 196 0.36 -0.91 16.51
C ALA A 196 -0.87 -1.41 17.27
N TYR A 197 -1.08 -2.72 17.30
CA TYR A 197 -2.12 -3.32 18.13
C TYR A 197 -1.96 -3.04 19.62
N ALA A 198 -0.73 -2.95 20.13
CA ALA A 198 -0.47 -2.58 21.51
C ALA A 198 -0.90 -1.14 21.83
N GLN A 199 -0.73 -0.21 20.89
CA GLN A 199 -1.17 1.17 21.01
C GLN A 199 -2.65 1.41 20.66
N ALA A 200 -3.34 0.43 20.08
CA ALA A 200 -4.77 0.51 19.90
C ALA A 200 -5.48 0.57 21.26
N ASN A 201 -6.67 1.16 21.31
CA ASN A 201 -7.43 1.35 22.55
C ASN A 201 -8.59 0.35 22.64
N ASP A 202 -8.35 -0.93 22.34
CA ASP A 202 -9.36 -1.98 22.44
C ASP A 202 -8.77 -3.36 22.80
N PRO A 203 -9.47 -4.17 23.63
CA PRO A 203 -8.97 -5.48 24.07
C PRO A 203 -8.68 -6.48 22.95
N ALA A 204 -9.45 -6.44 21.85
CA ALA A 204 -9.27 -7.39 20.75
C ALA A 204 -7.95 -7.12 20.01
N SER A 205 -7.61 -5.85 19.78
CA SER A 205 -6.29 -5.46 19.28
C SER A 205 -5.19 -5.85 20.25
N TRP A 206 -5.33 -5.57 21.55
CA TRP A 206 -4.33 -5.97 22.55
C TRP A 206 -4.03 -7.47 22.52
N GLN A 207 -5.05 -8.32 22.40
CA GLN A 207 -4.86 -9.77 22.26
C GLN A 207 -4.04 -10.14 21.02
N LYS A 208 -4.32 -9.53 19.85
CA LYS A 208 -3.52 -9.72 18.64
C LYS A 208 -2.07 -9.27 18.86
N GLY A 209 -1.88 -8.09 19.44
CA GLY A 209 -0.56 -7.54 19.77
C GLY A 209 0.24 -8.48 20.68
N TYR A 210 -0.40 -8.96 21.75
CA TYR A 210 0.22 -9.87 22.72
C TYR A 210 0.63 -11.18 22.05
N ALA A 211 -0.25 -11.79 21.26
CA ALA A 211 0.05 -13.05 20.56
C ALA A 211 1.26 -12.90 19.62
N ILE A 212 1.35 -11.79 18.88
CA ILE A 212 2.47 -11.52 17.98
C ILE A 212 3.77 -11.29 18.76
N LEU A 213 3.75 -10.37 19.72
CA LEU A 213 4.96 -9.97 20.45
C LEU A 213 5.47 -11.09 21.37
N LYS A 214 4.58 -11.84 22.02
CA LYS A 214 4.95 -13.00 22.84
C LYS A 214 5.60 -14.10 22.01
N ARG A 215 5.03 -14.43 20.84
CA ARG A 215 5.64 -15.40 19.90
C ARG A 215 7.04 -14.96 19.47
N LEU A 216 7.21 -13.68 19.12
CA LEU A 216 8.52 -13.13 18.75
C LEU A 216 9.52 -13.16 19.91
N TYR A 217 9.06 -12.89 21.14
CA TYR A 217 9.86 -13.02 22.35
C TYR A 217 10.34 -14.47 22.54
N ASP A 218 9.42 -15.44 22.45
CA ASP A 218 9.71 -16.88 22.64
C ASP A 218 10.66 -17.42 21.57
N GLN A 219 10.62 -16.86 20.36
CA GLN A 219 11.57 -17.14 19.27
C GLN A 219 12.95 -16.49 19.46
N LYS A 220 13.22 -15.86 20.62
CA LYS A 220 14.47 -15.14 20.92
C LYS A 220 14.74 -13.97 19.94
N LYS A 221 13.69 -13.36 19.38
CA LYS A 221 13.76 -12.19 18.48
C LYS A 221 13.39 -10.88 19.21
N ALA A 222 13.46 -10.87 20.53
CA ALA A 222 13.08 -9.73 21.36
C ALA A 222 14.00 -8.52 21.12
N THR A 223 13.38 -7.35 21.01
CA THR A 223 14.06 -6.04 21.08
C THR A 223 13.58 -5.28 22.33
N PRO A 224 14.30 -4.25 22.81
CA PRO A 224 13.87 -3.48 23.98
C PRO A 224 12.43 -2.97 23.87
N GLY A 225 12.08 -2.34 22.74
CA GLY A 225 10.70 -1.88 22.52
C GLY A 225 9.67 -3.02 22.51
N LEU A 226 10.03 -4.21 22.03
CA LEU A 226 9.13 -5.37 22.11
C LEU A 226 8.81 -5.76 23.55
N ILE A 227 9.81 -5.75 24.43
CA ILE A 227 9.63 -6.09 25.84
C ILE A 227 8.75 -5.04 26.52
N GLU A 228 8.98 -3.76 26.24
CA GLU A 228 8.17 -2.66 26.78
C GLU A 228 6.69 -2.81 26.38
N PHE A 229 6.41 -2.98 25.09
CA PHE A 229 5.04 -3.18 24.61
C PHE A 229 4.41 -4.49 25.13
N LEU A 230 5.20 -5.56 25.25
CA LEU A 230 4.72 -6.83 25.77
C LEU A 230 4.32 -6.72 27.25
N LYS A 231 5.13 -6.06 28.09
CA LYS A 231 4.79 -5.81 29.50
C LYS A 231 3.56 -4.90 29.65
N MET A 232 3.46 -3.85 28.83
CA MET A 232 2.27 -2.99 28.79
C MET A 232 1.02 -3.81 28.48
N LEU A 233 1.09 -4.71 27.49
CA LEU A 233 0.00 -5.60 27.14
C LEU A 233 -0.34 -6.61 28.25
N GLU A 234 0.66 -7.18 28.92
CA GLU A 234 0.45 -8.08 30.06
C GLU A 234 -0.30 -7.40 31.20
N HIS A 235 -0.02 -6.11 31.43
CA HIS A 235 -0.76 -5.30 32.37
C HIS A 235 -2.20 -5.05 31.90
N ASN A 236 -2.37 -4.52 30.68
CA ASN A 236 -3.70 -4.18 30.13
C ASN A 236 -4.64 -5.39 30.01
N LEU A 237 -4.09 -6.56 29.69
CA LEU A 237 -4.81 -7.83 29.56
C LEU A 237 -4.93 -8.59 30.88
N HIS A 238 -4.40 -8.07 31.98
CA HIS A 238 -4.42 -8.71 33.29
C HIS A 238 -3.83 -10.12 33.28
N ILE A 239 -2.75 -10.34 32.52
CA ILE A 239 -2.06 -11.62 32.44
C ILE A 239 -1.52 -11.99 33.83
N PRO A 240 -1.74 -13.21 34.35
CA PRO A 240 -1.22 -13.63 35.65
C PRO A 240 0.30 -13.52 35.73
N ALA A 241 0.84 -13.09 36.88
CA ALA A 241 2.27 -12.84 37.05
C ALA A 241 3.15 -14.06 36.67
N ALA A 242 2.68 -15.27 36.93
CA ALA A 242 3.38 -16.51 36.57
C ALA A 242 3.50 -16.76 35.05
N GLN A 243 2.68 -16.08 34.23
CA GLN A 243 2.68 -16.18 32.77
C GLN A 243 3.37 -14.99 32.09
N ARG A 244 3.79 -13.98 32.87
CA ARG A 244 4.44 -12.79 32.36
C ARG A 244 5.89 -13.05 32.00
N ILE A 245 6.42 -12.26 31.08
CA ILE A 245 7.86 -12.25 30.82
C ILE A 245 8.62 -11.71 32.06
N PRO A 246 9.88 -12.15 32.29
CA PRO A 246 10.67 -11.66 33.41
C PRO A 246 10.88 -10.15 33.39
N ASP A 247 11.04 -9.55 34.57
CA ASP A 247 11.22 -8.11 34.66
C ASP A 247 12.56 -7.61 34.14
N ALA A 248 13.59 -8.43 34.26
CA ALA A 248 14.88 -8.20 33.62
C ALA A 248 14.76 -8.46 32.11
N GLY A 249 15.13 -7.47 31.29
CA GLY A 249 15.24 -7.66 29.85
C GLY A 249 16.20 -8.82 29.52
N PRO A 250 16.04 -9.48 28.35
CA PRO A 250 16.95 -10.53 27.94
C PRO A 250 18.37 -9.97 27.89
N VAL A 251 19.31 -10.68 28.52
CA VAL A 251 20.73 -10.36 28.47
C VAL A 251 21.13 -10.34 26.99
N ARG A 252 21.51 -9.16 26.49
CA ARG A 252 22.10 -9.05 25.16
C ARG A 252 23.44 -9.77 25.22
N ASN A 253 23.54 -10.94 24.60
CA ASN A 253 24.85 -11.45 24.19
C ASN A 253 25.33 -10.52 23.09
N THR A 254 26.13 -9.51 23.46
CA THR A 254 26.85 -8.70 22.49
C THR A 254 27.76 -9.65 21.70
N PRO A 255 27.65 -9.71 20.36
CA PRO A 255 28.66 -10.39 19.56
C PRO A 255 30.03 -9.84 19.92
N ASP A 256 31.03 -10.72 20.00
CA ASP A 256 32.41 -10.33 20.24
C ASP A 256 32.81 -9.21 19.25
N PRO A 257 33.31 -8.05 19.73
CA PRO A 257 33.71 -6.93 18.88
C PRO A 257 34.77 -7.28 17.83
N GLN A 258 35.37 -8.48 17.87
CA GLN A 258 36.29 -8.95 16.84
C GLN A 258 35.63 -9.50 15.56
N ALA A 259 34.32 -9.70 15.51
CA ALA A 259 33.63 -10.10 14.28
C ALA A 259 33.27 -8.88 13.40
N GLY A 260 34.29 -8.17 12.92
CA GLY A 260 34.12 -7.26 11.79
C GLY A 260 33.66 -8.03 10.54
N PRO A 261 33.02 -7.37 9.56
CA PRO A 261 32.62 -8.05 8.33
C PRO A 261 33.87 -8.54 7.60
N GLN A 262 34.02 -9.87 7.45
CA GLN A 262 34.85 -10.40 6.38
C GLN A 262 34.20 -9.99 5.05
N ARG A 263 35.01 -9.39 4.19
CA ARG A 263 34.62 -8.79 2.91
C ARG A 263 33.94 -9.77 1.97
#